data_AF-A0A7J9WE40-F1
#
_entry.id   AF-A0A7J9WE40-F1
#
_cell.length_a   1.000
_cell.length_b   1.000
_cell.length_c   1.000
_cell.angle_alpha   90.00
_cell.angle_beta   90.00
_cell.angle_gamma   90.00
#
_symmetry.space_group_name_H-M   'P 1'
#
loop_
_entity.id
_entity.type
_entity.pdbx_description
1 polymer ?
#
loop_
_entity_poly.entity_id
_entity_poly.type
_entity_poly.pdbx_seq_one_letter_code
_entity_poly.pdbx_strand_id
1 'polypeptide(L)' 'MITIDVVDPTRRIVQAFITDGDITHRLGHLPGESWFCTTCRNKRCPHIATIRNLVTPMEVKP' A
#
# COMPACT_ATOMS: atom_id res chain seq x y z
N MET A 1 -12.13 4.28 -6.30
CA MET A 1 -12.46 4.02 -4.86
C MET A 1 -11.20 3.55 -4.17
N ILE A 2 -10.92 3.97 -2.93
CA ILE A 2 -9.74 3.54 -2.17
C ILE A 2 -10.21 2.87 -0.87
N THR A 3 -9.75 1.64 -0.64
CA THR A 3 -9.97 0.90 0.61
C THR A 3 -8.60 0.59 1.21
N ILE A 4 -8.43 0.83 2.52
CA ILE A 4 -7.17 0.57 3.23
C ILE A 4 -7.48 -0.38 4.38
N ASP A 5 -6.82 -1.53 4.37
CA ASP A 5 -6.95 -2.58 5.37
C ASP A 5 -5.61 -2.78 6.10
N VAL A 6 -5.65 -2.80 7.43
CA VAL A 6 -4.52 -3.22 8.25
C VAL A 6 -4.67 -4.72 8.50
N VAL A 7 -3.85 -5.52 7.82
CA VAL A 7 -4.02 -6.99 7.80
C VAL A 7 -3.44 -7.65 9.04
N ASP A 8 -2.36 -7.08 9.60
CA ASP A 8 -1.74 -7.64 10.80
C ASP A 8 -1.22 -6.52 11.72
N PRO A 9 -1.86 -6.28 12.88
CA PRO A 9 -1.38 -5.29 13.84
C PRO A 9 -0.05 -5.69 14.50
N THR A 10 0.31 -6.97 14.48
CA THR A 10 1.55 -7.52 15.07
C THR A 10 2.71 -7.54 14.07
N ARG A 11 2.45 -7.91 12.81
CA ARG A 11 3.45 -7.89 11.71
C ARG A 11 3.48 -6.59 10.93
N ARG A 12 2.60 -5.63 11.28
CA ARG A 12 2.58 -4.28 10.72
C ARG A 12 2.49 -4.30 9.19
N ILE A 13 1.53 -5.03 8.65
CA ILE A 13 1.28 -5.07 7.20
C ILE A 13 0.05 -4.22 6.90
N VAL A 14 0.23 -3.15 6.13
CA VAL A 14 -0.88 -2.37 5.58
C VAL A 14 -1.06 -2.76 4.14
N GLN A 15 -2.31 -2.98 3.75
CA GLN A 15 -2.69 -3.20 2.39
C GLN A 15 -3.68 -2.13 1.96
N ALA A 16 -3.58 -1.69 0.72
CA ALA A 16 -4.54 -0.79 0.12
C ALA A 16 -4.98 -1.31 -1.24
N PHE A 17 -6.23 -1.04 -1.56
CA PHE A 17 -6.84 -1.34 -2.84
C PHE A 17 -7.29 -0.04 -3.47
N ILE A 18 -6.87 0.21 -4.71
CA ILE A 18 -7.28 1.37 -5.48
C ILE A 18 -7.94 0.87 -6.75
N THR A 19 -9.22 1.18 -6.92
CA THR A 19 -9.96 0.91 -8.16
C THR A 19 -9.86 2.13 -9.08
N ASP A 20 -9.25 1.93 -10.25
CA ASP A 20 -9.08 2.89 -11.34
C ASP A 20 -9.73 2.30 -12.61
N GLY A 21 -10.88 2.87 -13.01
CA GLY A 21 -11.76 2.25 -14.00
C GLY A 21 -12.18 0.84 -13.58
N ASP A 22 -11.93 -0.13 -14.46
CA ASP A 22 -12.24 -1.56 -14.25
C ASP A 22 -11.10 -2.33 -13.54
N ILE A 23 -9.99 -1.67 -13.22
CA ILE A 23 -8.81 -2.33 -12.65
C ILE A 23 -8.72 -2.03 -11.16
N THR A 24 -8.56 -3.08 -10.35
CA THR A 24 -8.23 -2.94 -8.93
C THR A 24 -6.74 -3.18 -8.69
N HIS A 25 -6.04 -2.12 -8.29
CA HIS A 25 -4.65 -2.15 -7.89
C HIS A 25 -4.52 -2.55 -6.43
N ARG A 26 -3.81 -3.65 -6.17
CA ARG A 26 -3.43 -4.05 -4.81
C ARG A 26 -2.04 -3.51 -4.48
N LEU A 27 -1.95 -2.82 -3.35
CA LEU A 27 -0.76 -2.12 -2.87
C LEU A 27 -0.44 -2.67 -1.47
N GLY A 28 0.73 -3.23 -1.28
CA GLY A 28 1.20 -3.73 0.00
C GLY A 28 2.27 -2.81 0.59
N HIS A 29 2.23 -2.61 1.90
CA HIS A 29 3.27 -1.94 2.67
C HIS A 29 3.79 -2.89 3.75
N LEU A 30 5.06 -3.24 3.63
CA LEU A 30 5.81 -3.98 4.64
C LEU A 30 6.74 -3.01 5.38
N PRO A 31 6.94 -3.17 6.70
CA PRO A 31 7.89 -2.35 7.45
C PRO A 31 9.29 -2.49 6.84
N GLY A 32 9.93 -1.38 6.49
CA GLY A 32 11.28 -1.37 5.90
C GLY A 32 11.35 -1.61 4.38
N GLU A 33 10.33 -2.19 3.75
CA GLU A 33 10.34 -2.48 2.30
C GLU A 33 9.61 -1.43 1.43
N SER A 34 8.96 -0.45 2.08
CA SER A 34 8.10 0.58 1.47
C SER A 34 6.87 0.00 0.74
N TRP A 35 6.08 0.86 0.10
CA TRP A 35 4.91 0.46 -0.68
C TRP A 35 5.31 -0.24 -1.99
N PHE A 36 4.54 -1.28 -2.35
CA PHE A 36 4.69 -2.01 -3.61
C PHE A 36 3.32 -2.31 -4.22
N CYS A 37 3.16 -2.03 -5.52
CA CYS A 37 1.94 -2.41 -6.25
C CYS A 37 2.11 -3.80 -6.83
N THR A 38 1.32 -4.77 -6.37
CA THR A 38 1.38 -6.16 -6.87
C THR A 38 0.75 -6.29 -8.25
N THR A 39 -0.25 -5.47 -8.57
CA THR A 39 -0.91 -5.46 -9.88
C THR A 39 0.05 -4.98 -10.98
N CYS A 40 0.76 -3.88 -10.74
CA CYS A 40 1.76 -3.35 -11.68
C CYS A 40 3.16 -3.96 -11.51
N ARG A 41 3.37 -4.75 -10.45
CA ARG A 41 4.68 -5.28 -10.01
C ARG A 41 5.78 -4.22 -9.93
N ASN A 42 5.44 -3.03 -9.44
CA ASN A 42 6.33 -1.86 -9.47
C ASN A 42 6.21 -1.00 -8.19
N LYS A 43 7.36 -0.56 -7.65
CA LYS A 43 7.46 0.41 -6.52
C LYS A 43 7.20 1.86 -6.93
N ARG A 44 7.20 2.18 -8.23
CA ARG A 44 6.92 3.51 -8.79
C ARG A 44 5.53 3.63 -9.41
N CYS A 45 4.60 2.73 -9.04
CA CYS A 45 3.22 2.82 -9.49
C CYS A 45 2.62 4.17 -9.05
N PRO A 46 1.95 4.94 -9.94
CA PRO A 46 1.41 6.26 -9.60
C PRO A 46 0.43 6.20 -8.42
N HIS A 47 -0.33 5.11 -8.31
CA HIS A 47 -1.24 4.84 -7.21
C HIS A 47 -0.54 4.78 -5.84
N ILE A 48 0.76 4.48 -5.76
CA ILE A 48 1.54 4.50 -4.52
C ILE A 48 1.66 5.94 -3.97
N ALA A 49 1.78 6.94 -4.83
CA ALA A 49 1.83 8.34 -4.39
C ALA A 49 0.51 8.76 -3.75
N THR A 50 -0.63 8.28 -4.27
CA THR A 50 -1.96 8.55 -3.74
C THR A 50 -2.13 8.04 -2.30
N ILE A 51 -1.72 6.80 -2.03
CA ILE A 51 -1.82 6.22 -0.68
C ILE A 51 -0.80 6.74 0.32
N ARG A 52 0.39 7.18 -0.14
CA ARG A 52 1.40 7.78 0.75
C ARG A 52 0.90 9.00 1.52
N ASN A 53 -0.05 9.74 0.95
CA ASN A 53 -0.68 10.89 1.61
C ASN A 53 -1.82 10.50 2.56
N LEU A 54 -2.36 9.28 2.43
CA LEU A 54 -3.52 8.80 3.18
C LEU A 54 -3.12 7.92 4.37
N VAL A 55 -1.96 7.27 4.27
CA VAL A 55 -1.48 6.31 5.27
C VAL A 55 -0.08 6.72 5.69
N THR A 56 0.11 6.96 6.99
CA THR A 56 1.44 7.13 7.57
C THR A 56 2.26 5.86 7.30
N PRO A 57 3.40 5.96 6.58
CA PRO A 57 4.25 4.80 6.32
C PRO A 57 4.57 4.09 7.63
N MET A 58 4.49 2.76 7.62
CA MET A 58 4.88 1.98 8.80
C MET A 58 6.40 2.01 8.93
N GLU A 59 6.88 2.86 9.84
CA GLU A 59 8.28 2.89 10.20
C GLU A 59 8.62 1.65 11.03
N VAL A 60 9.77 1.05 10.73
CA VAL A 60 10.40 0.10 11.64
C VAL A 60 10.84 0.93 12.84
N LYS A 61 10.19 0.74 13.99
CA LYS A 61 10.74 1.31 15.24
C LYS A 61 12.09 0.61 15.46
N PRO A 62 13.19 1.37 15.64
CA PRO A 62 14.49 0.78 15.96
C PRO A 62 14.45 0.00 17.28
#